data_AF-A0A934EW96-F1
#
_entry.id   AF-A0A934EW96-F1
#
_cell.length_a   1.000
_cell.length_b   1.000
_cell.length_c   1.000
_cell.angle_alpha   90.00
_cell.angle_beta   90.00
_cell.angle_gamma   90.00
#
_symmetry.space_group_name_H-M   'P 1'
#
loop_
_entity.id
_entity.type
_entity.pdbx_description
1 polymer ?
#
loop_
_entity_poly.entity_id
_entity_poly.type
_entity_poly.pdbx_seq_one_letter_code
_entity_poly.pdbx_strand_id
1 'polypeptide(L)'
;MKIFNEICRLPEFETDLRKLLKRFKTLEDDLKIFIEKQLNLYHKLKIDNKGIFQISSLSIENPKIYKAKKFACRSLKGKGVQSGIRVIYAYFEEQDKIELIEIYYKGDKENEDRGRILRYYK
;
A
#
# COMPACT_ATOMS: atom_id res chain seq x y z
N MET A 1 1.12 -1.92 -19.74
CA MET A 1 0.52 -3.24 -19.46
C MET A 1 -0.29 -3.07 -18.17
N LYS A 2 -1.59 -3.36 -18.16
CA LYS A 2 -2.38 -3.32 -16.91
C LYS A 2 -2.01 -4.57 -16.10
N ILE A 3 -1.43 -4.37 -14.91
CA ILE A 3 -1.00 -5.47 -14.03
C ILE A 3 -2.18 -6.02 -13.24
N PHE A 4 -3.07 -5.14 -12.80
CA PHE A 4 -4.34 -5.47 -12.16
C PHE A 4 -5.47 -4.97 -13.07
N ASN A 5 -6.64 -5.62 -13.02
CA ASN A 5 -7.81 -5.19 -13.77
C ASN A 5 -8.24 -3.77 -13.37
N GLU A 6 -8.21 -3.50 -12.05
CA GLU A 6 -8.57 -2.22 -11.47
C GLU A 6 -7.64 -1.85 -10.30
N ILE A 7 -7.27 -0.57 -10.25
CA ILE A 7 -6.58 0.02 -9.10
C ILE A 7 -7.30 1.31 -8.76
N CYS A 8 -7.80 1.41 -7.53
CA CYS A 8 -8.49 2.58 -7.03
C CYS A 8 -7.88 3.05 -5.69
N ARG A 9 -8.18 4.30 -5.33
CA ARG A 9 -7.68 4.96 -4.12
C ARG A 9 -8.88 5.47 -3.34
N LEU A 10 -8.93 5.17 -2.05
CA LEU A 10 -9.96 5.76 -1.19
C LEU A 10 -9.74 7.28 -1.04
N PRO A 11 -10.79 8.07 -0.80
CA PRO A 11 -10.66 9.52 -0.60
C PRO A 11 -9.67 9.89 0.52
N GLU A 12 -9.64 9.10 1.60
CA GLU A 12 -8.71 9.30 2.70
C GLU A 12 -7.27 8.96 2.30
N PHE A 13 -7.06 7.97 1.43
CA PHE A 13 -5.73 7.65 0.89
C PHE A 13 -5.15 8.85 0.12
N GLU A 14 -5.97 9.48 -0.73
CA GLU A 14 -5.59 10.69 -1.46
C GLU A 14 -5.22 11.83 -0.51
N THR A 15 -5.98 11.98 0.58
CA THR A 15 -5.70 12.98 1.61
C THR A 15 -4.37 12.71 2.31
N ASP A 16 -4.08 11.46 2.66
CA ASP A 16 -2.82 11.06 3.29
C ASP A 16 -1.63 11.25 2.35
N LEU A 17 -1.78 10.86 1.08
CA LEU A 17 -0.78 11.05 0.03
C LEU A 17 -0.44 12.53 -0.16
N ARG A 18 -1.45 13.41 -0.26
CA ARG A 18 -1.25 14.86 -0.38
C ARG A 18 -0.48 15.44 0.81
N LYS A 19 -0.72 14.95 2.03
CA LYS A 19 0.04 15.39 3.21
C LYS A 19 1.52 14.97 3.11
N LEU A 20 1.79 13.73 2.69
CA LEU A 20 3.15 13.22 2.54
C LEU A 20 3.91 13.88 1.38
N LEU A 21 3.24 14.20 0.26
CA LEU A 21 3.85 14.86 -0.90
C LEU A 21 4.49 16.22 -0.57
N LYS A 22 4.02 16.90 0.49
CA LYS A 22 4.66 18.13 1.00
C LYS A 22 6.12 17.92 1.43
N ARG A 23 6.46 16.71 1.90
CA ARG A 23 7.81 16.32 2.36
C ARG A 23 8.53 15.43 1.35
N PHE A 24 7.79 14.57 0.66
CA PHE A 24 8.32 13.53 -0.21
C PHE A 24 7.81 13.72 -1.64
N LYS A 25 8.38 14.69 -2.35
CA LYS A 25 7.89 15.16 -3.66
C LYS A 25 7.82 14.08 -4.74
N THR A 26 8.62 13.02 -4.63
CA THR A 26 8.66 11.89 -5.59
C THR A 26 7.63 10.80 -5.30
N LEU A 27 6.90 10.90 -4.17
CA LEU A 27 6.11 9.79 -3.64
C LEU A 27 5.01 9.31 -4.60
N GLU A 28 4.43 10.20 -5.40
CA GLU A 28 3.41 9.85 -6.41
C GLU A 28 3.97 8.87 -7.45
N ASP A 29 5.14 9.18 -8.02
CA ASP A 29 5.79 8.31 -9.00
C ASP A 29 6.38 7.07 -8.35
N ASP A 30 6.90 7.20 -7.12
CA ASP A 30 7.37 6.06 -6.33
C ASP A 30 6.22 5.07 -6.04
N LEU A 31 5.00 5.57 -5.83
CA LEU A 31 3.79 4.75 -5.65
C LEU A 31 3.43 3.99 -6.93
N LYS A 32 3.54 4.60 -8.11
CA LYS A 32 3.34 3.92 -9.40
C LYS A 32 4.32 2.76 -9.55
N ILE A 33 5.61 3.00 -9.29
CA ILE A 33 6.66 1.97 -9.35
C ILE A 33 6.39 0.85 -8.34
N PHE A 34 5.97 1.20 -7.12
CA PHE A 34 5.60 0.23 -6.10
C PHE A 34 4.46 -0.69 -6.57
N ILE A 35 3.41 -0.15 -7.16
CA ILE A 35 2.30 -0.95 -7.72
C ILE A 35 2.82 -1.85 -8.84
N GLU A 36 3.59 -1.29 -9.77
CA GLU A 36 4.04 -2.02 -10.95
C GLU A 36 5.04 -3.14 -10.67
N LYS A 37 5.86 -2.97 -9.62
CA LYS A 37 6.93 -3.89 -9.29
C LYS A 37 6.59 -4.72 -8.07
N GLN A 38 6.35 -4.08 -6.94
CA GLN A 38 6.24 -4.77 -5.65
C GLN A 38 4.91 -5.52 -5.52
N LEU A 39 3.78 -4.90 -5.90
CA LEU A 39 2.49 -5.60 -5.88
C LEU A 39 2.43 -6.70 -6.95
N ASN A 40 2.94 -6.44 -8.15
CA ASN A 40 3.03 -7.44 -9.22
C ASN A 40 3.86 -8.67 -8.80
N LEU A 41 5.05 -8.44 -8.24
CA LEU A 41 5.95 -9.50 -7.79
C LEU A 41 5.27 -10.42 -6.78
N TYR A 42 4.55 -9.85 -5.81
CA TYR A 42 3.91 -10.60 -4.75
C TYR A 42 2.60 -11.28 -5.21
N HIS A 43 1.71 -10.55 -5.87
CA HIS A 43 0.35 -11.06 -6.19
C HIS A 43 0.26 -11.84 -7.48
N LYS A 44 1.07 -11.50 -8.48
CA LYS A 44 1.05 -12.14 -9.81
C LYS A 44 2.12 -13.18 -9.98
N LEU A 45 3.36 -12.84 -9.62
CA LEU A 45 4.49 -13.76 -9.75
C LEU A 45 4.62 -14.69 -8.54
N LYS A 46 3.85 -14.45 -7.47
CA LYS A 46 3.87 -15.24 -6.22
C LYS A 46 5.27 -15.31 -5.58
N ILE A 47 6.08 -14.27 -5.76
CA ILE A 47 7.42 -14.16 -5.17
C ILE A 47 7.34 -13.26 -3.93
N ASP A 48 7.53 -13.84 -2.75
CA ASP A 48 7.57 -13.09 -1.50
C ASP A 48 9.00 -12.66 -1.15
N ASN A 49 9.28 -11.35 -1.29
CA ASN A 49 10.54 -10.75 -0.85
C ASN A 49 10.50 -10.25 0.61
N LYS A 50 9.52 -10.70 1.41
CA LYS A 50 9.23 -10.26 2.79
C LYS A 50 8.94 -8.77 2.88
N GLY A 51 8.27 -8.25 1.85
CA GLY A 51 7.94 -6.83 1.70
C GLY A 51 6.47 -6.50 1.93
N ILE A 52 5.59 -7.49 1.80
CA ILE A 52 4.14 -7.38 1.93
C ILE A 52 3.69 -8.41 2.97
N PHE A 53 2.79 -7.99 3.86
CA PHE A 53 2.30 -8.82 4.94
C PHE A 53 0.78 -8.73 4.98
N GLN A 54 0.08 -9.86 4.98
CA GLN A 54 -1.35 -9.85 5.21
C GLN A 54 -1.63 -9.43 6.66
N ILE A 55 -2.57 -8.51 6.86
CA ILE A 55 -3.05 -8.15 8.19
C ILE A 55 -4.06 -9.23 8.61
N SER A 56 -3.64 -10.10 9.52
CA SER A 56 -4.51 -11.07 10.16
C SER A 56 -5.35 -10.42 11.27
N SER A 57 -6.32 -11.16 11.81
CA SER A 57 -7.16 -10.73 12.95
C SER A 57 -8.17 -9.62 12.62
N LEU A 58 -8.46 -9.40 11.35
CA LEU A 58 -9.62 -8.64 10.91
C LEU A 58 -10.75 -9.65 10.66
N SER A 59 -11.93 -9.42 11.22
CA SER A 59 -13.13 -10.23 10.93
C SER A 59 -13.68 -9.90 9.53
N ILE A 60 -12.80 -9.91 8.53
CA ILE A 60 -13.04 -9.57 7.13
C ILE A 60 -12.56 -10.78 6.32
N GLU A 61 -13.49 -11.48 5.67
CA GLU A 61 -13.17 -12.66 4.88
C GLU A 61 -12.69 -12.30 3.46
N ASN A 62 -13.31 -11.30 2.84
CA ASN A 62 -12.96 -10.76 1.53
C ASN A 62 -13.31 -9.26 1.49
N PRO A 63 -12.41 -8.36 1.06
CA PRO A 63 -11.07 -8.57 0.52
C PRO A 63 -10.01 -8.95 1.57
N LYS A 64 -8.92 -9.57 1.11
CA LYS A 64 -7.72 -9.74 1.93
C LYS A 64 -7.00 -8.40 2.07
N ILE A 65 -6.66 -8.03 3.30
CA ILE A 65 -6.01 -6.76 3.62
C ILE A 65 -4.51 -6.96 3.84
N TYR A 66 -3.70 -6.08 3.25
CA TYR A 66 -2.25 -6.18 3.24
C TYR A 66 -1.58 -4.87 3.68
N LYS A 67 -0.42 -5.04 4.29
CA LYS A 67 0.51 -3.98 4.68
C LYS A 67 1.83 -4.15 3.95
N ALA A 68 2.13 -3.20 3.07
CA ALA A 68 3.42 -3.11 2.43
C ALA A 68 4.41 -2.37 3.33
N LYS A 69 5.54 -3.03 3.59
CA LYS A 69 6.64 -2.51 4.39
C LYS A 69 7.86 -2.15 3.54
N LYS A 70 8.10 -2.83 2.43
CA LYS A 70 9.17 -2.49 1.49
C LYS A 70 8.63 -1.53 0.43
N PHE A 71 9.00 -0.27 0.54
CA PHE A 71 8.61 0.79 -0.37
C PHE A 71 9.84 1.68 -0.58
N ALA A 72 10.30 1.81 -1.82
CA ALA A 72 11.39 2.74 -2.14
C ALA A 72 10.81 4.14 -2.33
N CYS A 73 11.40 5.15 -1.69
CA CYS A 73 11.04 6.54 -1.91
C CYS A 73 12.29 7.36 -2.20
N ARG A 74 12.37 7.94 -3.41
CA ARG A 74 13.57 8.66 -3.86
C ARG A 74 13.84 9.93 -3.06
N SER A 75 12.79 10.53 -2.50
CA SER A 75 12.89 11.68 -1.58
C SER A 75 13.58 11.31 -0.25
N LEU A 76 13.60 10.02 0.12
CA LEU A 76 14.26 9.49 1.31
C LEU A 76 15.61 8.85 0.95
N LYS A 77 16.60 9.71 0.68
CA LYS A 77 17.94 9.32 0.22
C LYS A 77 18.63 8.33 1.18
N GLY A 78 19.33 7.35 0.61
CA GLY A 78 20.10 6.35 1.36
C GLY A 78 19.28 5.26 2.06
N LYS A 79 17.94 5.27 1.94
CA LYS A 79 17.07 4.28 2.61
C LYS A 79 16.66 3.11 1.71
N GLY A 80 16.76 3.26 0.38
CA GLY A 80 16.28 2.26 -0.57
C GLY A 80 14.82 1.84 -0.28
N VAL A 81 14.54 0.54 -0.33
CA VAL A 81 13.21 -0.02 -0.02
C VAL A 81 12.80 0.08 1.45
N GLN A 82 13.74 0.42 2.35
CA GLN A 82 13.47 0.64 3.78
C GLN A 82 13.20 2.12 4.07
N SER A 83 12.53 2.81 3.16
CA SER A 83 12.19 4.24 3.32
C SER A 83 11.41 4.53 4.59
N GLY A 84 10.60 3.57 5.06
CA GLY A 84 9.68 3.76 6.17
C GLY A 84 8.27 4.18 5.73
N ILE A 85 8.04 4.41 4.44
CA ILE A 85 6.69 4.52 3.89
C ILE A 85 5.98 3.16 4.03
N ARG A 86 4.74 3.21 4.47
CA ARG A 86 3.84 2.06 4.60
C ARG A 86 2.60 2.33 3.76
N VAL A 87 2.15 1.31 3.04
CA VAL A 87 0.92 1.34 2.25
C VAL A 87 0.03 0.20 2.72
N ILE A 88 -1.22 0.52 3.04
CA ILE A 88 -2.27 -0.43 3.39
C ILE A 88 -3.22 -0.51 2.21
N TYR A 89 -3.54 -1.72 1.78
CA TYR A 89 -4.41 -1.95 0.64
C TYR A 89 -5.21 -3.23 0.77
N ALA A 90 -6.40 -3.23 0.17
CA ALA A 90 -7.22 -4.41 -0.06
C ALA A 90 -6.87 -5.01 -1.42
N TYR A 91 -6.84 -6.34 -1.48
CA TYR A 91 -6.77 -7.08 -2.74
C TYR A 91 -7.97 -8.02 -2.86
N PHE A 92 -8.75 -7.76 -3.89
CA PHE A 92 -9.91 -8.52 -4.31
C PHE A 92 -9.45 -9.53 -5.37
N GLU A 93 -9.15 -10.75 -4.92
CA GLU A 93 -8.47 -11.74 -5.76
C GLU A 93 -9.31 -12.19 -6.97
N GLU A 94 -10.63 -12.30 -6.81
CA GLU A 94 -11.54 -12.69 -7.88
C GLU A 94 -11.70 -11.61 -8.97
N GLN A 95 -11.80 -10.35 -8.54
CA GLN A 95 -11.94 -9.20 -9.43
C GLN A 95 -10.59 -8.73 -9.99
N ASP A 96 -9.49 -9.23 -9.43
CA ASP A 96 -8.14 -8.73 -9.64
C ASP A 96 -8.02 -7.20 -9.44
N LYS A 97 -8.60 -6.74 -8.33
CA LYS A 97 -8.72 -5.32 -7.98
C LYS A 97 -7.89 -4.97 -6.76
N ILE A 98 -7.15 -3.86 -6.84
CA ILE A 98 -6.45 -3.24 -5.72
C ILE A 98 -7.20 -1.98 -5.28
N GLU A 99 -7.40 -1.85 -3.98
CA GLU A 99 -7.91 -0.62 -3.37
C GLU A 99 -6.92 -0.11 -2.33
N LEU A 100 -6.39 1.09 -2.56
CA LEU A 100 -5.42 1.72 -1.68
C LEU A 100 -6.16 2.45 -0.54
N ILE A 101 -5.91 2.01 0.69
CA ILE A 101 -6.70 2.38 1.89
C ILE A 101 -6.02 3.48 2.69
N GLU A 102 -4.72 3.31 2.94
CA GLU A 102 -3.92 4.24 3.73
C GLU A 102 -2.47 4.26 3.25
N ILE A 103 -1.84 5.44 3.28
CA ILE A 103 -0.39 5.59 3.14
C ILE A 103 0.13 6.46 4.27
N TYR A 104 1.22 6.04 4.91
CA TYR A 104 1.81 6.80 6.02
C TYR A 104 3.32 6.61 6.11
N TYR A 105 3.99 7.53 6.79
CA TYR A 105 5.41 7.40 7.12
C TYR A 105 5.57 6.85 8.54
N LYS A 106 6.33 5.76 8.70
CA LYS A 106 6.54 5.09 10.01
C LYS A 106 7.05 6.05 11.09
N GLY A 107 7.83 7.06 10.71
CA GLY A 107 8.36 8.04 11.66
C GLY A 107 7.29 8.95 12.28
N ASP A 108 6.11 9.07 11.66
CA ASP A 108 5.01 9.89 12.16
C ASP A 108 3.88 9.05 12.77
N LYS A 109 3.77 7.77 12.36
CA LYS A 109 2.70 6.85 12.78
C LYS A 109 3.21 5.41 12.78
N GLU A 110 2.92 4.65 13.82
CA GLU A 110 3.44 3.29 13.96
C GLU A 110 2.60 2.24 13.19
N ASN A 111 1.29 2.24 13.44
CA ASN A 111 0.36 1.20 12.99
C ASN A 111 -0.71 1.74 12.04
N GLU A 112 -1.33 0.86 11.26
CA GLU A 112 -2.43 1.17 10.34
C GLU A 112 -3.71 1.65 11.07
N ASP A 113 -4.55 2.41 10.38
CA ASP A 113 -5.90 2.78 10.83
C ASP A 113 -6.86 1.59 10.67
N ARG A 114 -6.88 0.70 11.66
CA ARG A 114 -7.81 -0.45 11.69
C ARG A 114 -9.27 -0.03 11.70
N GLY A 115 -9.60 1.12 12.30
CA GLY A 115 -10.95 1.66 12.29
C GLY A 115 -11.41 1.97 10.87
N ARG A 116 -10.54 2.59 10.05
CA ARG A 116 -10.80 2.83 8.63
C ARG A 116 -11.02 1.55 7.85
N ILE A 117 -10.15 0.55 8.02
CA ILE A 117 -10.29 -0.74 7.34
C ILE A 117 -11.65 -1.37 7.65
N LEU A 118 -12.04 -1.40 8.93
CA LEU A 118 -13.31 -2.00 9.34
C LEU A 118 -14.52 -1.21 8.83
N ARG A 119 -14.46 0.12 8.74
CA ARG A 119 -15.57 0.93 8.19
C ARG A 119 -15.90 0.63 6.72
N TYR A 120 -14.91 0.20 5.94
CA TYR A 120 -15.09 -0.07 4.50
C TYR A 120 -15.40 -1.53 4.19
N TYR A 121 -14.92 -2.48 5.00
CA TYR A 121 -14.95 -3.90 4.64
C TYR A 121 -15.57 -4.84 5.70
N LYS A 122 -16.12 -4.30 6.79
CA LYS A 122 -16.90 -5.07 7.76
C LYS A 122 -18.37 -4.67 7.67
#